data_AF-A0A5J4THZ0-F1
#
_entry.id   AF-A0A5J4THZ0-F1
#
_cell.length_a   1.000
_cell.length_b   1.000
_cell.length_c   1.000
_cell.angle_alpha   90.00
_cell.angle_beta   90.00
_cell.angle_gamma   90.00
#
_symmetry.space_group_name_H-M   'P 1'
#
loop_
_entity.id
_entity.type
_entity.pdbx_description
1 polymer ?
#
loop_
_entity_poly.entity_id
_entity_poly.type
_entity_poly.pdbx_seq_one_letter_code
_entity_poly.pdbx_strand_id
1 'polypeptide(L)'
;MYKCLDRKRFHFVLADTNSIYIAIAGDPNKDCHQQFESIVTDKQFYDQHVYQYLPDPNSDIHEYKKILGFGIENEEYELTSLGPKCYSMIVHKWYKEKQQYEFHPKITSKGISKSQQISHNDYVNVINKDIVKKGLTAKGYQIKGYQ
;
A
#
# COMPACT_ATOMS: atom_id res chain seq x y z
N MET A 1 -17.84 6.52 4.77
CA MET A 1 -17.07 5.77 3.75
C MET A 1 -17.56 4.32 3.58
N TYR A 2 -17.55 3.45 4.60
CA TYR A 2 -17.95 2.03 4.45
C TYR A 2 -19.35 1.77 3.83
N LYS A 3 -20.32 2.66 4.08
CA LYS A 3 -21.70 2.54 3.56
C LYS A 3 -21.81 2.65 2.03
N CYS A 4 -20.90 3.39 1.38
CA CYS A 4 -20.97 3.70 -0.05
C CYS A 4 -19.94 2.97 -0.90
N LEU A 5 -19.27 1.94 -0.36
CA LEU A 5 -18.26 1.15 -1.08
C LEU A 5 -18.73 -0.31 -1.28
N ASP A 6 -18.33 -0.90 -2.40
CA ASP A 6 -18.53 -2.33 -2.68
C ASP A 6 -17.60 -3.16 -1.80
N ARG A 7 -18.20 -3.79 -0.79
CA ARG A 7 -17.52 -4.62 0.20
C ARG A 7 -16.89 -5.88 -0.38
N LYS A 8 -17.28 -6.32 -1.58
CA LYS A 8 -16.67 -7.48 -2.24
C LYS A 8 -15.37 -7.12 -2.97
N ARG A 9 -15.13 -5.83 -3.20
CA ARG A 9 -14.00 -5.30 -3.96
C ARG A 9 -13.01 -4.52 -3.08
N PHE A 10 -13.19 -4.61 -1.77
CA PHE A 10 -12.39 -3.95 -0.74
C PHE A 10 -11.79 -5.03 0.16
N HIS A 11 -10.46 -5.17 0.16
CA HIS A 11 -9.76 -6.22 0.89
C HIS A 11 -8.71 -5.61 1.83
N PHE A 12 -8.82 -5.90 3.12
CA PHE A 12 -7.79 -5.55 4.09
C PHE A 12 -6.55 -6.42 3.86
N VAL A 13 -5.37 -5.80 3.76
CA VAL A 13 -4.11 -6.52 3.58
C VAL A 13 -3.31 -6.55 4.89
N LEU A 14 -2.98 -5.37 5.42
CA LEU A 14 -2.26 -5.26 6.69
C LEU A 14 -2.50 -3.89 7.33
N ALA A 15 -2.22 -3.79 8.64
CA ALA A 15 -2.18 -2.53 9.37
C ALA A 15 -0.89 -2.44 10.19
N ASP A 16 -0.41 -1.23 10.38
CA ASP A 16 0.56 -0.86 11.40
C ASP A 16 -0.07 0.19 12.35
N THR A 17 0.69 0.68 13.32
CA THR A 17 0.21 1.57 14.40
C THR A 17 -0.61 2.76 13.90
N ASN A 18 -0.27 3.33 12.75
CA ASN A 18 -0.89 4.54 12.22
C ASN A 18 -1.21 4.45 10.72
N SER A 19 -1.19 3.25 10.13
CA SER A 19 -1.43 3.04 8.71
C SER A 19 -2.21 1.76 8.45
N ILE A 20 -3.00 1.76 7.38
CA ILE A 20 -3.76 0.61 6.90
C ILE A 20 -3.51 0.49 5.40
N TYR A 21 -3.26 -0.73 4.95
CA TYR A 21 -3.09 -1.06 3.54
C TYR A 21 -4.28 -1.90 3.06
N ILE A 22 -4.88 -1.45 1.98
CA ILE A 22 -6.14 -1.97 1.44
C ILE A 22 -5.91 -2.25 -0.03
N ALA A 23 -6.29 -3.45 -0.48
CA ALA A 23 -6.35 -3.79 -1.89
C ALA A 23 -7.77 -3.51 -2.40
N ILE A 24 -7.84 -2.79 -3.52
CA ILE A 24 -9.08 -2.44 -4.19
C ILE A 24 -9.13 -3.21 -5.50
N ALA A 25 -10.17 -4.02 -5.68
CA ALA A 25 -10.44 -4.64 -6.97
C ALA A 25 -11.06 -3.58 -7.88
N GLY A 26 -10.23 -2.70 -8.45
CA GLY A 26 -10.67 -1.58 -9.29
C GLY A 26 -11.07 -2.01 -10.72
N ASP A 27 -11.21 -1.03 -11.60
CA ASP A 27 -11.31 -1.21 -13.04
C ASP A 27 -9.93 -1.59 -13.59
N PRO A 28 -9.78 -2.74 -14.28
CA PRO A 28 -8.50 -3.16 -14.86
C PRO A 28 -8.00 -2.23 -15.99
N ASN A 29 -8.86 -1.37 -16.53
CA ASN A 29 -8.49 -0.39 -17.56
C ASN A 29 -7.98 0.94 -16.98
N LYS A 30 -8.01 1.09 -15.65
CA LYS A 30 -7.52 2.27 -14.93
C LYS A 30 -6.27 1.91 -14.13
N ASP A 31 -5.45 2.91 -13.85
CA ASP A 31 -4.26 2.76 -13.01
C ASP A 31 -4.60 2.71 -11.50
N CYS A 32 -3.57 2.66 -10.65
CA CYS A 32 -3.74 2.64 -9.20
C CYS A 32 -4.31 3.94 -8.61
N HIS A 33 -4.34 5.04 -9.38
CA HIS A 33 -4.83 6.35 -8.94
C HIS A 33 -6.36 6.43 -8.92
N GLN A 34 -7.06 5.39 -9.39
CA GLN A 34 -8.52 5.29 -9.29
C GLN A 34 -9.05 5.19 -7.85
N GLN A 35 -8.20 4.79 -6.90
CA GLN A 35 -8.53 4.66 -5.47
C GLN A 35 -9.92 4.00 -5.24
N PHE A 36 -10.72 4.59 -4.34
CA PHE A 36 -12.05 4.12 -3.99
C PHE A 36 -13.11 4.40 -5.06
N GLU A 37 -12.90 5.33 -6.00
CA GLU A 37 -13.91 5.71 -7.00
C GLU A 37 -14.42 4.50 -7.79
N SER A 38 -13.51 3.55 -8.04
CA SER A 38 -13.78 2.31 -8.76
C SER A 38 -14.74 1.34 -8.09
N ILE A 39 -14.94 1.50 -6.78
CA ILE A 39 -15.80 0.63 -5.96
C ILE A 39 -16.91 1.41 -5.27
N VAL A 40 -17.17 2.67 -5.64
CA VAL A 40 -18.28 3.45 -5.09
C VAL A 40 -19.61 2.90 -5.59
N THR A 41 -20.48 2.48 -4.67
CA THR A 41 -21.84 1.99 -4.97
C THR A 41 -22.91 3.07 -4.86
N ASP A 42 -22.65 4.11 -4.06
CA ASP A 42 -23.54 5.27 -3.88
C ASP A 42 -22.72 6.55 -4.05
N LYS A 43 -22.72 7.05 -5.29
CA LYS A 43 -21.92 8.21 -5.70
C LYS A 43 -22.39 9.50 -5.02
N GLN A 44 -23.69 9.69 -4.85
CA GLN A 44 -24.23 10.88 -4.21
C GLN A 44 -23.79 10.94 -2.74
N PHE A 45 -23.87 9.82 -2.02
CA PHE A 45 -23.41 9.76 -0.64
C PHE A 45 -21.88 9.92 -0.55
N TYR A 46 -21.13 9.31 -1.47
CA TYR A 46 -19.67 9.41 -1.51
C TYR A 46 -19.22 10.85 -1.73
N ASP A 47 -19.70 11.52 -2.79
CA ASP A 47 -19.31 12.88 -3.14
C ASP A 47 -19.64 13.89 -2.01
N GLN A 48 -20.69 13.63 -1.24
CA GLN A 48 -21.09 14.46 -0.09
C GLN A 48 -20.22 14.29 1.15
N HIS A 49 -19.61 13.11 1.37
CA HIS A 49 -18.98 12.76 2.65
C HIS A 49 -17.50 12.38 2.55
N VAL A 50 -16.95 12.14 1.35
CA VAL A 50 -15.58 11.65 1.15
C VAL A 50 -14.56 12.56 1.84
N TYR A 51 -14.70 13.87 1.67
CA TYR A 51 -13.77 14.85 2.23
C TYR A 51 -13.93 15.07 3.73
N GLN A 52 -14.91 14.47 4.40
CA GLN A 52 -14.92 14.44 5.88
C GLN A 52 -13.83 13.51 6.43
N TYR A 53 -13.44 12.50 5.64
CA TYR A 53 -12.50 11.46 6.05
C TYR A 53 -11.18 11.50 5.27
N LEU A 54 -11.20 11.93 4.00
CA LEU A 54 -10.04 12.05 3.14
C LEU A 54 -9.68 13.53 2.90
N PRO A 55 -8.45 13.83 2.45
CA PRO A 55 -8.04 15.21 2.14
C PRO A 55 -8.86 15.78 0.98
N ASP A 56 -9.31 17.03 1.09
CA ASP A 56 -9.93 17.75 -0.02
C ASP A 56 -8.85 18.35 -0.93
N PRO A 57 -8.77 17.97 -2.22
CA PRO A 57 -7.78 18.49 -3.16
C PRO A 57 -7.93 19.99 -3.42
N ASN A 58 -9.10 20.57 -3.16
CA ASN A 58 -9.38 22.00 -3.34
C ASN A 58 -9.16 22.82 -2.06
N SER A 59 -8.81 22.18 -0.95
CA SER A 59 -8.54 22.89 0.31
C SER A 59 -7.12 23.50 0.30
N ASP A 60 -7.06 24.79 0.60
CA ASP A 60 -5.86 25.63 0.45
C ASP A 60 -4.81 25.40 1.58
N ILE A 61 -5.16 24.67 2.64
CA ILE A 61 -4.36 24.61 3.88
C ILE A 61 -4.44 23.23 4.55
N HIS A 62 -3.31 22.51 4.55
CA HIS A 62 -2.90 21.51 5.56
C HIS A 62 -3.96 20.53 6.13
N GLU A 63 -4.96 20.09 5.35
CA GLU A 63 -5.91 19.06 5.80
C GLU A 63 -5.33 17.63 5.79
N TYR A 64 -4.01 17.47 5.72
CA TYR A 64 -3.34 16.17 5.82
C TYR A 64 -3.65 15.42 7.13
N LYS A 65 -4.21 16.10 8.15
CA LYS A 65 -4.54 15.50 9.45
C LYS A 65 -5.82 16.07 10.04
N LYS A 66 -6.97 15.64 9.50
CA LYS A 66 -8.24 15.72 10.26
C LYS A 66 -8.14 14.77 11.46
N ILE A 67 -8.69 15.17 12.61
CA ILE A 67 -8.82 14.27 13.77
C ILE A 67 -9.68 13.08 13.33
N LEU A 68 -9.13 11.87 13.39
CA LEU A 68 -9.75 10.62 12.92
C LEU A 68 -9.97 10.52 11.39
N GLY A 69 -9.40 11.44 10.60
CA GLY A 69 -9.32 11.31 9.16
C GLY A 69 -8.13 10.46 8.72
N PHE A 70 -8.15 10.04 7.46
CA PHE A 70 -7.07 9.30 6.82
C PHE A 70 -6.38 10.20 5.77
N GLY A 71 -5.05 10.19 5.79
CA GLY A 71 -4.24 10.70 4.68
C GLY A 71 -3.95 9.57 3.70
N ILE A 72 -4.02 9.85 2.40
CA ILE A 72 -3.56 8.92 1.37
C ILE A 72 -2.04 9.06 1.29
N GLU A 73 -1.31 8.09 1.85
CA GLU A 73 0.15 8.15 1.90
C GLU A 73 0.81 7.66 0.60
N ASN A 74 0.29 6.57 0.02
CA ASN A 74 0.82 5.96 -1.19
C ASN A 74 -0.31 5.25 -1.94
N GLU A 75 -0.19 5.22 -3.26
CA GLU A 75 -0.99 4.38 -4.16
C GLU A 75 -0.01 3.43 -4.84
N GLU A 76 -0.17 2.14 -4.60
CA GLU A 76 0.80 1.13 -5.03
C GLU A 76 0.18 0.18 -6.06
N TYR A 77 1.04 -0.35 -6.92
CA TYR A 77 0.64 -1.33 -7.94
C TYR A 77 0.64 -2.75 -7.39
N GLU A 78 1.59 -3.06 -6.51
CA GLU A 78 1.74 -4.40 -5.95
C GLU A 78 2.19 -4.31 -4.50
N LEU A 79 1.64 -5.18 -3.65
CA LEU A 79 2.03 -5.35 -2.26
C LEU A 79 2.18 -6.84 -1.98
N THR A 80 3.39 -7.24 -1.58
CA THR A 80 3.68 -8.57 -1.05
C THR A 80 4.03 -8.47 0.43
N SER A 81 3.24 -9.10 1.29
CA SER A 81 3.45 -9.11 2.74
C SER A 81 3.76 -10.53 3.23
N LEU A 82 4.83 -10.68 4.01
CA LEU A 82 5.18 -11.95 4.67
C LEU A 82 4.82 -11.94 6.16
N GLY A 83 4.46 -10.77 6.70
CA GLY A 83 4.07 -10.62 8.09
C GLY A 83 4.16 -9.17 8.58
N PRO A 84 3.87 -8.94 9.87
CA PRO A 84 3.91 -7.61 10.45
C PRO A 84 5.28 -6.94 10.27
N LYS A 85 5.30 -5.74 9.67
CA LYS A 85 6.52 -4.95 9.40
C LYS A 85 7.56 -5.65 8.51
N CYS A 86 7.13 -6.64 7.72
CA CYS A 86 7.92 -7.40 6.75
C CYS A 86 7.14 -7.51 5.42
N TYR A 87 7.25 -6.49 4.58
CA TYR A 87 6.54 -6.38 3.31
C TYR A 87 7.34 -5.61 2.25
N SER A 88 7.00 -5.82 0.99
CA SER A 88 7.54 -5.08 -0.15
C SER A 88 6.43 -4.61 -1.08
N MET A 89 6.62 -3.46 -1.70
CA MET A 89 5.62 -2.77 -2.49
C MET A 89 6.25 -2.24 -3.77
N ILE A 90 5.51 -2.24 -4.88
CA ILE A 90 5.90 -1.54 -6.11
C ILE A 90 5.12 -0.24 -6.20
N VAL A 91 5.84 0.87 -6.15
CA VAL A 91 5.29 2.23 -6.22
C VAL A 91 5.46 2.75 -7.63
N HIS A 92 4.41 3.35 -8.21
CA HIS A 92 4.47 4.06 -9.47
C HIS A 92 4.50 5.56 -9.18
N LYS A 93 5.66 6.18 -9.38
CA LYS A 93 5.87 7.56 -8.97
C LYS A 93 6.29 8.41 -10.15
N TRP A 94 5.75 9.62 -10.23
CA TRP A 94 6.18 10.62 -11.19
C TRP A 94 7.57 11.18 -10.84
N TYR A 95 8.49 11.13 -11.79
CA TYR A 95 9.82 11.72 -11.67
C TYR A 95 9.92 12.97 -12.53
N LYS A 96 10.01 14.14 -11.87
CA LYS A 96 10.06 15.45 -12.53
C LYS A 96 11.23 15.57 -13.52
N GLU A 97 12.40 15.04 -13.17
CA GLU A 97 13.62 15.14 -13.98
C GLU A 97 13.48 14.43 -15.32
N LYS A 98 12.83 13.27 -15.33
CA LYS A 98 12.67 12.43 -16.52
C LYS A 98 11.32 12.61 -17.20
N GLN A 99 10.43 13.43 -16.61
CA GLN A 99 9.05 13.63 -17.05
C GLN A 99 8.31 12.32 -17.39
N GLN A 100 8.51 11.31 -16.55
CA GLN A 100 7.86 10.01 -16.71
C GLN A 100 7.57 9.39 -15.36
N TYR A 101 6.61 8.45 -15.35
CA TYR A 101 6.42 7.58 -14.21
C TYR A 101 7.42 6.43 -14.25
N GLU A 102 7.93 6.06 -13.07
CA GLU A 102 8.80 4.90 -12.91
C GLU A 102 8.31 4.02 -11.76
N PHE A 103 8.50 2.71 -11.94
CA PHE A 103 8.22 1.71 -10.91
C PHE A 103 9.43 1.53 -10.00
N HIS A 104 9.22 1.71 -8.70
CA HIS A 104 10.27 1.53 -7.70
C HIS A 104 9.83 0.61 -6.56
N PRO A 105 10.67 -0.37 -6.19
CA PRO A 105 10.40 -1.19 -5.03
C PRO A 105 10.65 -0.40 -3.74
N LYS A 106 9.67 -0.44 -2.83
CA LYS A 106 9.79 -0.02 -1.44
C LYS A 106 9.79 -1.27 -0.57
N ILE A 107 10.75 -1.38 0.34
CA ILE A 107 10.93 -2.58 1.17
C ILE A 107 10.93 -2.16 2.64
N THR A 108 10.09 -2.83 3.42
CA THR A 108 10.02 -2.72 4.86
C THR A 108 10.33 -4.07 5.47
N SER A 109 11.51 -4.22 6.06
CA SER A 109 11.98 -5.47 6.69
C SER A 109 12.49 -5.19 8.10
N LYS A 110 11.59 -5.06 9.08
CA LYS A 110 12.02 -4.72 10.44
C LYS A 110 12.84 -5.85 11.05
N GLY A 111 13.92 -5.48 11.73
CA GLY A 111 14.82 -6.41 12.38
C GLY A 111 15.91 -6.96 11.45
N ILE A 112 15.88 -6.68 10.14
CA ILE A 112 16.91 -7.12 9.18
C ILE A 112 17.92 -6.00 8.91
N SER A 113 19.20 -6.35 8.82
CA SER A 113 20.25 -5.38 8.51
C SER A 113 20.08 -4.81 7.10
N LYS A 114 20.22 -3.49 6.96
CA LYS A 114 20.23 -2.79 5.67
C LYS A 114 21.43 -3.16 4.79
N SER A 115 22.49 -3.76 5.36
CA SER A 115 23.65 -4.22 4.60
C SER A 115 23.34 -5.39 3.66
N GLN A 116 22.20 -6.06 3.85
CA GLN A 116 21.75 -7.08 2.94
C GLN A 116 20.92 -6.48 1.81
N GLN A 117 21.31 -6.81 0.58
CA GLN A 117 20.55 -6.49 -0.61
C GLN A 117 19.32 -7.41 -0.65
N ILE A 118 18.24 -6.98 0.01
CA ILE A 118 16.91 -7.56 -0.13
C ILE A 118 16.20 -6.81 -1.25
N SER A 119 15.58 -7.57 -2.15
CA SER A 119 14.80 -7.06 -3.27
C SER A 119 13.33 -7.45 -3.14
N HIS A 120 12.46 -6.77 -3.89
CA HIS A 120 11.05 -7.15 -3.99
C HIS A 120 10.88 -8.61 -4.45
N ASN A 121 11.72 -9.06 -5.40
CA ASN A 121 11.69 -10.42 -5.90
C ASN A 121 12.01 -11.47 -4.83
N ASP A 122 12.81 -11.14 -3.80
CA ASP A 122 13.03 -12.05 -2.68
C ASP A 122 11.72 -12.33 -1.93
N TYR A 123 10.86 -11.31 -1.72
CA TYR A 123 9.54 -11.48 -1.09
C TYR A 123 8.62 -12.36 -1.93
N VAL A 124 8.54 -12.07 -3.23
CA VAL A 124 7.72 -12.83 -4.19
C VAL A 124 8.17 -14.30 -4.25
N ASN A 125 9.47 -14.54 -4.30
CA ASN A 125 10.03 -15.89 -4.36
C ASN A 125 9.78 -16.69 -3.06
N VAL A 126 9.77 -16.03 -1.90
CA VAL A 126 9.45 -16.70 -0.63
C VAL A 126 8.04 -17.30 -0.66
N ILE A 127 7.08 -16.59 -1.26
CA ILE A 127 5.69 -17.07 -1.38
C ILE A 127 5.58 -18.11 -2.50
N ASN A 128 6.05 -17.77 -3.70
CA ASN A 128 5.75 -18.53 -4.90
C ASN A 128 6.65 -19.77 -5.08
N LYS A 129 7.84 -19.76 -4.47
CA LYS A 129 8.86 -20.82 -4.66
C LYS A 129 9.32 -21.46 -3.35
N ASP A 130 8.72 -21.08 -2.22
CA ASP A 130 9.09 -21.54 -0.88
C ASP A 130 10.61 -21.41 -0.59
N ILE A 131 11.22 -20.32 -1.10
CA ILE A 131 12.64 -20.06 -0.89
C ILE A 131 12.84 -19.31 0.43
N VAL A 132 13.85 -19.70 1.21
CA VAL A 132 14.25 -18.99 2.42
C VAL A 132 15.42 -18.04 2.12
N LYS A 133 15.22 -16.75 2.38
CA LYS A 133 16.32 -15.76 2.34
C LYS A 133 16.76 -15.45 3.77
N LYS A 134 18.00 -15.83 4.11
CA LYS A 134 18.54 -15.64 5.46
C LYS A 134 19.00 -14.19 5.69
N GLY A 135 18.54 -13.62 6.80
CA GLY A 135 18.90 -12.28 7.23
C GLY A 135 20.10 -12.27 8.20
N LEU A 136 21.10 -11.43 7.96
CA LEU A 136 22.14 -11.09 8.92
C LEU A 136 21.55 -10.08 9.89
N THR A 137 21.43 -10.48 11.14
CA THR A 137 20.89 -9.68 12.23
C THR A 137 21.67 -10.02 13.49
N ALA A 138 21.63 -9.14 14.50
CA ALA A 138 22.26 -9.42 15.79
C ALA A 138 21.69 -10.68 16.49
N LYS A 139 20.58 -11.27 16.00
CA LYS A 139 19.90 -12.45 16.57
C LYS A 139 19.53 -13.56 15.56
N GLY A 140 19.99 -13.51 14.30
CA GLY A 140 19.81 -14.60 13.32
C GLY A 140 18.39 -14.79 12.72
N TYR A 141 17.59 -13.74 12.53
CA TYR A 141 16.27 -13.83 11.88
C TYR A 141 16.34 -14.27 10.41
N GLN A 142 15.38 -15.08 9.96
CA GLN A 142 15.24 -15.55 8.57
C GLN A 142 13.91 -15.07 7.98
N ILE A 143 13.91 -14.68 6.70
CA ILE A 143 12.68 -14.44 5.95
C ILE A 143 12.19 -15.80 5.44
N LYS A 144 11.05 -16.26 5.98
CA LYS A 144 10.41 -17.51 5.60
C LYS A 144 8.91 -17.25 5.44
N GLY A 145 8.33 -17.80 4.38
CA GLY A 145 6.88 -17.79 4.16
C GLY A 145 6.22 -18.80 5.08
N TYR A 146 5.07 -18.44 5.64
CA TYR A 146 4.20 -19.39 6.32
C TYR A 146 3.03 -19.65 5.36
N GLN A 147 2.91 -20.88 4.86
CA GLN A 147 1.73 -21.37 4.15
C GLN A 147 0.65 -21.78 5.15
#